data_AF-A0A1F5ZSB9-F1
#
_entry.id   AF-A0A1F5ZSB9-F1
#
_cell.length_a   1.000
_cell.length_b   1.000
_cell.length_c   1.000
_cell.angle_alpha   90.00
_cell.angle_beta   90.00
_cell.angle_gamma   90.00
#
_symmetry.space_group_name_H-M   'P 1'
#
loop_
_entity.id
_entity.type
_entity.pdbx_description
1 polymer ?
#
loop_
_entity_poly.entity_id
_entity_poly.type
_entity_poly.pdbx_seq_one_letter_code
_entity_poly.pdbx_strand_id
1 'polypeptide(L)'
;MKLLNKIYKENKPMVWAAVIAVILTLGILVKVKDEVTRFTLIMPVFAGFILFSILTATDEQLGDVPEEEKEKETKKEEKKKKK
;
A
#
# COMPACT_ATOMS: atom_id res chain seq x y z
N MET A 1 21.76 -10.86 -4.78
CA MET A 1 21.47 -11.40 -3.42
C MET A 1 21.98 -10.53 -2.26
N LYS A 2 23.07 -9.74 -2.38
CA LYS A 2 23.58 -8.92 -1.25
C LYS A 2 22.69 -7.73 -0.86
N LEU A 3 22.00 -7.10 -1.81
CA LEU A 3 21.05 -6.00 -1.55
C LEU A 3 19.81 -6.45 -0.76
N LEU A 4 19.22 -7.60 -1.12
CA LEU A 4 18.09 -8.21 -0.41
C LEU A 4 18.42 -8.49 1.06
N ASN A 5 19.61 -9.00 1.35
CA ASN A 5 20.06 -9.25 2.72
C ASN A 5 20.35 -7.96 3.51
N LYS A 6 20.71 -6.87 2.84
CA LYS A 6 20.96 -5.56 3.49
C LYS A 6 19.64 -4.91 3.90
N ILE A 7 18.68 -4.86 2.96
CA ILE A 7 17.31 -4.38 3.20
C ILE A 7 16.61 -5.22 4.28
N TYR A 8 16.78 -6.55 4.25
CA TYR A 8 16.22 -7.44 5.27
C TYR A 8 16.82 -7.23 6.66
N LYS A 9 18.09 -6.77 6.78
CA LYS A 9 18.72 -6.52 8.08
C LYS A 9 18.40 -5.13 8.64
N GLU A 10 18.31 -4.11 7.79
CA GLU A 10 18.00 -2.74 8.20
C GLU A 10 16.51 -2.57 8.54
N ASN A 11 15.60 -3.12 7.72
CA ASN A 11 14.16 -2.87 7.85
C ASN A 11 13.35 -4.17 7.98
N LYS A 12 13.77 -5.08 8.88
CA LYS A 12 13.04 -6.32 9.22
C LYS A 12 11.52 -6.13 9.40
N PRO A 13 11.01 -5.16 10.17
CA PRO A 13 9.57 -5.02 10.40
C PRO A 13 8.81 -4.67 9.12
N MET A 14 9.39 -3.81 8.26
CA MET A 14 8.77 -3.42 6.99
C MET A 14 8.67 -4.61 6.02
N VAL A 15 9.74 -5.41 5.91
CA VAL A 15 9.72 -6.60 5.06
C VAL A 15 8.72 -7.63 5.58
N TRP A 16 8.63 -7.83 6.89
CA TRP A 16 7.65 -8.73 7.49
C TRP A 16 6.21 -8.25 7.26
N ALA A 17 5.95 -6.96 7.40
CA ALA A 17 4.66 -6.36 7.10
C ALA A 17 4.26 -6.54 5.63
N ALA A 18 5.20 -6.36 4.69
CA ALA A 18 4.97 -6.59 3.27
C ALA A 18 4.62 -8.06 2.99
N VAL A 19 5.34 -9.00 3.60
CA VAL A 19 5.09 -10.44 3.44
C VAL A 19 3.70 -10.82 3.99
N ILE A 20 3.34 -10.35 5.20
CA ILE A 20 2.00 -10.60 5.75
C ILE A 20 0.91 -10.02 4.85
N ALA A 21 1.08 -8.78 4.38
CA ALA A 21 0.10 -8.12 3.53
C ALA A 21 -0.18 -8.93 2.26
N VAL A 22 0.88 -9.40 1.58
CA VAL A 22 0.77 -10.25 0.39
C VAL A 22 0.04 -11.56 0.69
N ILE A 23 0.37 -12.22 1.81
CA ILE A 23 -0.29 -13.48 2.21
C ILE A 23 -1.77 -13.25 2.49
N LEU A 24 -2.14 -12.17 3.17
CA LEU A 24 -3.54 -11.83 3.46
C LEU A 24 -4.30 -11.50 2.18
N THR A 25 -3.73 -10.73 1.27
CA THR A 25 -4.35 -10.39 -0.01
C THR A 25 -4.60 -11.65 -0.85
N LEU A 26 -3.59 -12.53 -0.99
CA LEU A 26 -3.75 -13.80 -1.70
C LEU A 26 -4.77 -14.72 -1.00
N GLY A 27 -4.75 -14.75 0.33
CA GLY A 27 -5.71 -15.50 1.13
C GLY A 27 -7.14 -15.06 0.85
N ILE A 28 -7.41 -13.75 0.83
CA ILE A 28 -8.72 -13.17 0.48
C ILE A 28 -9.09 -13.54 -0.95
N LEU A 29 -8.16 -13.45 -1.89
CA LEU A 29 -8.40 -13.72 -3.31
C LEU A 29 -8.84 -15.18 -3.57
N VAL A 30 -8.31 -16.12 -2.78
CA VAL A 30 -8.63 -17.55 -2.90
C VAL A 30 -9.87 -17.94 -2.09
N LYS A 31 -10.06 -17.39 -0.89
CA LYS A 31 -11.19 -17.74 0.00
C LYS A 31 -12.51 -17.07 -0.41
N VAL A 32 -12.45 -15.83 -0.92
CA VAL A 32 -13.64 -15.03 -1.19
C VAL A 32 -13.90 -15.02 -2.70
N LYS A 33 -15.03 -15.59 -3.11
CA LYS A 33 -15.43 -15.65 -4.53
C LYS A 33 -16.10 -14.36 -5.01
N ASP A 34 -16.79 -13.67 -4.11
CA ASP A 34 -17.51 -12.45 -4.41
C ASP A 34 -16.57 -11.26 -4.64
N GLU A 35 -16.73 -10.56 -5.76
CA GLU A 35 -15.77 -9.56 -6.20
C GLU A 35 -15.79 -8.31 -5.33
N VAL A 36 -16.99 -7.84 -4.97
CA VAL A 36 -17.17 -6.63 -4.15
C VAL A 36 -16.57 -6.87 -2.77
N THR A 37 -16.87 -8.02 -2.17
CA THR A 37 -16.35 -8.40 -0.86
C THR A 37 -14.81 -8.54 -0.88
N ARG A 38 -14.22 -9.08 -1.95
CA ARG A 38 -12.75 -9.09 -2.11
C ARG A 38 -12.17 -7.68 -2.07
N PHE A 39 -12.71 -6.76 -2.86
CA PHE A 39 -12.20 -5.39 -2.90
C PHE A 39 -12.39 -4.67 -1.56
N THR A 40 -13.54 -4.85 -0.90
CA THR A 40 -13.81 -4.29 0.43
C THR A 40 -12.85 -4.81 1.49
N LEU A 41 -12.40 -6.06 1.40
CA LEU A 41 -11.45 -6.63 2.36
C LEU A 41 -9.99 -6.30 2.03
N ILE A 42 -9.64 -6.19 0.75
CA ILE A 42 -8.27 -5.84 0.30
C ILE A 42 -7.98 -4.37 0.58
N MET A 43 -8.96 -3.48 0.42
CA MET A 43 -8.77 -2.03 0.58
C MET A 43 -8.24 -1.63 1.98
N PRO A 44 -8.80 -2.11 3.11
CA PRO A 44 -8.25 -1.88 4.43
C PRO A 44 -6.85 -2.49 4.64
N VAL A 45 -6.58 -3.66 4.05
CA VAL A 45 -5.25 -4.30 4.12
C VAL A 45 -4.21 -3.42 3.43
N PHE A 46 -4.54 -2.88 2.25
CA PHE A 46 -3.68 -1.95 1.53
C PHE A 46 -3.48 -0.63 2.29
N ALA A 47 -4.57 -0.04 2.80
CA ALA A 47 -4.50 1.20 3.59
C ALA A 47 -3.65 1.02 4.86
N GLY A 48 -3.81 -0.11 5.56
CA GLY A 48 -2.99 -0.45 6.73
C GLY A 48 -1.52 -0.63 6.39
N PHE A 49 -1.20 -1.28 5.26
CA PHE A 49 0.17 -1.43 4.80
C PHE A 49 0.82 -0.09 4.43
N ILE A 50 0.12 0.78 3.71
CA ILE A 50 0.61 2.12 3.36
C ILE A 50 0.82 2.96 4.62
N LEU A 51 -0.15 2.98 5.54
CA LEU A 51 -0.04 3.71 6.80
C LEU A 51 1.15 3.21 7.62
N PHE A 52 1.31 1.89 7.74
CA PHE A 52 2.47 1.30 8.41
C PHE A 52 3.78 1.66 7.71
N SER A 53 3.81 1.66 6.37
CA SER A 53 4.97 2.06 5.58
C SER A 53 5.35 3.51 5.84
N ILE A 54 4.38 4.43 5.87
CA ILE A 54 4.65 5.86 6.17
C ILE A 54 5.15 6.03 7.60
N LEU A 55 4.56 5.32 8.58
CA LEU A 55 4.97 5.41 9.99
C LEU A 55 6.35 4.81 10.25
N THR A 56 6.77 3.84 9.45
CA THR A 56 8.06 3.15 9.60
C THR A 56 9.14 3.67 8.65
N ALA A 57 8.78 4.48 7.65
CA ALA A 57 9.73 5.13 6.77
C ALA A 57 10.55 6.16 7.56
N THR A 58 11.88 6.06 7.47
CA THR A 58 12.80 7.11 7.94
C THR A 58 12.80 8.28 6.97
N ASP A 59 13.15 9.50 7.41
CA ASP A 59 13.14 10.72 6.58
C ASP A 59 13.79 10.56 5.18
N GLU A 60 14.80 9.67 5.07
CA GLU A 60 15.51 9.35 3.82
C GLU A 60 14.64 8.66 2.74
N GLN A 61 13.52 8.00 3.08
CA GLN A 61 12.61 7.34 2.13
C GLN A 61 11.38 8.18 1.76
N LEU A 62 11.09 9.24 2.52
CA LEU A 62 9.94 10.14 2.30
C LEU A 62 10.25 11.29 1.33
N GLY A 63 11.52 11.55 1.05
CA GLY A 63 11.96 12.59 0.09
C GLY A 63 11.66 12.30 -1.39
N ASP A 64 11.36 11.03 -1.72
CA ASP A 64 11.11 10.57 -3.10
C ASP A 64 9.64 10.20 -3.37
N VAL A 65 8.71 10.56 -2.48
CA VAL A 65 7.27 10.41 -2.76
C VAL A 65 6.81 11.68 -3.51
N PRO A 66 6.61 11.65 -4.84
CA PRO A 66 6.05 12.82 -5.52
C PRO A 66 4.65 13.08 -4.96
N GLU A 67 4.50 14.17 -4.22
CA GLU A 67 3.20 14.65 -3.71
C GLU A 67 2.17 14.88 -4.83
N GLU A 68 2.62 14.90 -6.09
CA GLU A 68 1.82 15.25 -7.28
C GLU A 68 0.76 14.22 -7.70
N GLU A 69 0.78 12.97 -7.22
CA GLU A 69 -0.24 11.99 -7.63
C GLU A 69 -1.53 12.05 -6.80
N LYS A 70 -1.50 12.62 -5.58
CA LYS A 70 -2.72 12.79 -4.77
C LYS A 70 -3.63 13.92 -5.25
N GLU A 71 -3.11 14.88 -6.01
CA GLU A 71 -3.91 16.06 -6.42
C GLU A 71 -4.65 15.87 -7.75
N LYS A 72 -4.25 14.90 -8.58
CA LYS A 72 -4.81 14.76 -9.95
C LYS A 72 -6.15 14.02 -10.01
N GLU A 73 -6.46 13.12 -9.08
CA GLU A 73 -7.76 12.43 -9.09
C GLU A 73 -8.88 13.30 -8.49
N THR A 74 -8.60 14.03 -7.41
CA THR A 74 -9.60 14.88 -6.73
C THR A 74 -10.10 16.02 -7.63
N LYS A 75 -9.23 16.59 -8.46
CA LYS A 75 -9.60 17.70 -9.38
C LYS A 75 -10.43 17.25 -10.59
N LYS A 76 -10.41 15.96 -10.93
CA LYS A 76 -11.09 15.43 -12.11
C LYS A 76 -12.57 15.10 -11.85
N GLU A 77 -12.92 14.74 -10.62
CA GLU A 77 -14.32 14.55 -10.21
C GLU A 77 -15.08 15.87 -10.04
N GLU A 78 -14.42 16.93 -9.56
CA GLU A 78 -15.07 18.24 -9.37
C GLU A 78 -15.52 18.88 -10.70
N LYS A 79 -14.78 18.65 -11.80
CA LYS A 79 -15.14 19.15 -13.13
C LYS A 79 -16.28 18.37 -13.81
N LYS A 80 -16.63 17.17 -13.34
CA LYS A 80 -17.69 16.35 -13.96
C LYS A 80 -19.07 16.55 -13.31
N LYS A 81 -19.14 17.11 -12.10
CA LYS A 81 -20.39 17.50 -11.42
C LYS A 81 -20.95 18.86 -11.82
N LYS A 82 -20.24 19.63 -12.65
CA LYS A 82 -20.61 21.00 -13.04
C LYS A 82 -20.90 21.19 -14.53
N LYS A 83 -21.21 20.12 -15.26
CA LYS A 83 -21.61 20.18 -16.67
C LYS A 83 -22.99 19.55 -16.88
#